data_AF-A0A3D2ZC14-F1
#
_entry.id   AF-A0A3D2ZC14-F1
#
_cell.length_a   1.000
_cell.length_b   1.000
_cell.length_c   1.000
_cell.angle_alpha   90.00
_cell.angle_beta   90.00
_cell.angle_gamma   90.00
#
_symmetry.space_group_name_H-M   'P 1'
#
loop_
_entity.id
_entity.type
_entity.pdbx_description
1 polymer ?
#
loop_
_entity_poly.entity_id
_entity_poly.type
_entity_poly.pdbx_seq_one_letter_code
_entity_poly.pdbx_strand_id
1 'polypeptide(L)'
;MVAVNATCLVPVVDAAFEGARYLRAAEQQFSQGVTAYDRGNLETARESFQAVTDLGANQRSGAALLMLSRTLIRLGVQAGSGPEALAAYGAAIDAARELTRQAPDSRYSADARLLTGDAYHQLKRFYESAHEYATILEDTAPLSVRASAAERLAAIVGNRAITTGALESFRVQLGEQRLRDALLFGEARWYGRLGWTAQSRQLYSAYLDSTGNTGMFRSLARSGMSGIVVSEPTFVESTPPTELVDLDSAPDAGWSPALGREEVPRIGILAPMSGERWEREIGRDLLAGAQMANEGLGEPFDLVVVDTGRDYVDFEGEKVPIYQSEASRMVRVVAGTRFLIDQVGVVGIVGPVFSTSCAAAAGVAEAAGVPLIAPLAQQSGLDTLGRHLFQLSPIPEVQGRALAEYATLVLGLETLAILSPMSDYGHAFEQAFTGTATQNGGVVLHSDWYYAEATDFQPQFDSLRVQGFRLMPSAAGDSLALFDSLETVLLDTSVAGEWTFEALVRAEGLDDAQSLPDSADIFIDTIDGVVIVAE
;
A
#
# COMPACT_ATOMS: atom_id res chain seq x y z
N MET A 1 -0.74 -8.15 -1.58
CA MET A 1 0.31 -9.16 -1.32
C MET A 1 -0.34 -10.49 -0.95
N VAL A 2 -0.50 -11.42 -1.90
CA VAL A 2 -0.95 -12.78 -1.58
C VAL A 2 0.31 -13.59 -1.32
N ALA A 3 0.57 -13.89 -0.05
CA ALA A 3 1.58 -14.86 0.34
C ALA A 3 1.17 -16.23 -0.23
N VAL A 4 1.82 -16.64 -1.32
CA VAL A 4 1.81 -18.04 -1.72
C VAL A 4 2.77 -18.74 -0.78
N ASN A 5 2.22 -19.43 0.22
CA ASN A 5 2.95 -20.30 1.13
C ASN A 5 3.88 -21.24 0.34
N ALA A 6 5.18 -21.19 0.65
CA ALA A 6 6.22 -22.03 0.07
C ALA A 6 6.22 -23.47 0.62
N THR A 7 5.04 -24.04 0.91
CA THR A 7 4.93 -25.34 1.59
C THR A 7 3.86 -26.20 0.94
N CYS A 8 4.27 -26.95 -0.09
CA CYS A 8 3.81 -28.31 -0.45
C CYS A 8 4.39 -28.72 -1.81
N LEU A 9 5.63 -29.22 -1.81
CA LEU A 9 6.18 -29.99 -2.94
C LEU A 9 5.88 -31.49 -2.69
N VAL A 10 4.69 -31.94 -3.08
CA VAL A 10 4.36 -33.38 -3.15
C VAL A 10 4.82 -33.91 -4.53
N PRO A 11 5.43 -35.11 -4.62
CA PRO A 11 5.99 -35.61 -5.87
C PRO A 11 4.89 -36.28 -6.68
N VAL A 12 4.42 -35.60 -7.73
CA VAL A 12 3.69 -36.21 -8.84
C VAL A 12 4.53 -35.94 -10.08
N VAL A 13 4.80 -37.01 -10.83
CA VAL A 13 5.78 -37.13 -11.91
C VAL A 13 5.79 -35.89 -12.82
N ASP A 14 6.83 -35.07 -12.67
CA ASP A 14 7.07 -33.83 -13.42
C ASP A 14 7.35 -34.19 -14.89
N ALA A 15 6.73 -33.48 -15.82
CA ALA A 15 7.30 -33.34 -17.17
C ALA A 15 8.52 -32.42 -17.03
N ALA A 16 9.63 -33.01 -16.58
CA ALA A 16 10.89 -32.32 -16.42
C ALA A 16 11.40 -31.85 -17.80
N PHE A 17 12.18 -30.77 -17.80
CA PHE A 17 12.97 -30.37 -18.97
C PHE A 17 13.60 -31.62 -19.61
N GLU A 18 13.47 -31.77 -20.92
CA GLU A 18 13.91 -32.98 -21.59
C GLU A 18 15.41 -33.22 -21.30
N GLY A 19 15.73 -34.37 -20.70
CA GLY A 19 17.10 -34.69 -20.26
C GLY A 19 17.53 -34.13 -18.90
N ALA A 20 16.62 -33.55 -18.11
CA ALA A 20 16.91 -33.03 -16.77
C ALA A 20 17.48 -34.10 -15.83
N ARG A 21 18.58 -33.77 -15.16
CA ARG A 21 19.20 -34.63 -14.14
C ARG A 21 19.30 -33.90 -12.81
N TYR A 22 19.29 -34.68 -11.72
CA TYR A 22 19.55 -34.12 -10.41
C TYR A 22 21.00 -33.64 -10.31
N LEU A 23 21.19 -32.36 -10.00
CA LEU A 23 22.48 -31.75 -9.73
C LEU A 23 22.47 -31.08 -8.35
N ARG A 24 23.37 -31.51 -7.47
CA ARG A 24 23.52 -30.93 -6.12
C ARG A 24 23.91 -29.45 -6.18
N ALA A 25 24.75 -29.06 -7.15
CA ALA A 25 25.13 -27.68 -7.36
C ALA A 25 23.92 -26.80 -7.73
N ALA A 26 23.01 -27.28 -8.57
CA ALA A 26 21.78 -26.58 -8.94
C ALA A 26 20.87 -26.37 -7.71
N GLU A 27 20.77 -27.35 -6.81
CA GLU A 27 19.99 -27.23 -5.58
C GLU A 27 20.56 -26.17 -4.61
N GLN A 28 21.89 -26.12 -4.49
CA GLN A 28 22.58 -25.15 -3.64
C GLN A 28 22.42 -23.73 -4.17
N GLN A 29 22.65 -23.52 -5.47
CA GLN A 29 22.48 -22.22 -6.12
C GLN A 29 21.02 -21.75 -6.07
N PHE A 30 20.07 -22.64 -6.32
CA PHE A 30 18.65 -22.29 -6.23
C PHE A 30 18.26 -21.84 -4.81
N SER A 31 18.72 -22.55 -3.79
CA SER A 31 18.44 -22.23 -2.38
C SER A 31 19.10 -20.91 -1.95
N GLN A 32 20.31 -20.62 -2.43
CA GLN A 32 20.99 -19.33 -2.24
C GLN A 32 20.20 -18.20 -2.92
N GLY A 33 19.74 -18.42 -4.15
CA GLY A 33 18.93 -17.46 -4.90
C GLY A 33 17.62 -17.12 -4.20
N VAL A 34 16.89 -18.12 -3.69
CA VAL A 34 15.66 -17.89 -2.90
C VAL A 34 15.96 -17.08 -1.63
N THR A 35 17.01 -17.45 -0.89
CA THR A 35 17.40 -16.73 0.33
C THR A 35 17.77 -15.27 0.04
N ALA A 36 18.48 -15.02 -1.06
CA ALA A 36 18.85 -13.66 -1.49
C ALA A 36 17.63 -12.85 -1.92
N TYR A 37 16.71 -13.47 -2.67
CA TYR A 37 15.47 -12.87 -3.14
C TYR A 37 14.56 -12.43 -1.97
N ASP A 38 14.43 -13.27 -0.95
CA ASP A 38 13.62 -13.00 0.25
C ASP A 38 14.22 -11.87 1.09
N ARG A 39 15.55 -11.74 1.10
CA ARG A 39 16.28 -10.64 1.77
C ARG A 39 16.33 -9.35 0.94
N GLY A 40 15.74 -9.33 -0.25
CA GLY A 40 15.77 -8.17 -1.15
C GLY A 40 17.10 -7.94 -1.86
N ASN A 41 18.07 -8.85 -1.75
CA ASN A 41 19.33 -8.77 -2.49
C ASN A 41 19.15 -9.36 -3.89
N LEU A 42 18.57 -8.55 -4.79
CA LEU A 42 18.11 -9.01 -6.09
C LEU A 42 19.23 -9.34 -7.08
N GLU A 43 20.38 -8.66 -7.02
CA GLU A 43 21.52 -8.97 -7.89
C GLU A 43 22.11 -10.35 -7.57
N THR A 44 22.33 -10.65 -6.29
CA THR A 44 22.78 -11.98 -5.87
C THR A 44 21.74 -13.06 -6.20
N ALA A 45 20.44 -12.75 -6.09
CA ALA A 45 19.38 -13.65 -6.50
C ALA A 45 19.43 -13.93 -8.02
N ARG A 46 19.57 -12.88 -8.84
CA ARG A 46 19.71 -12.98 -10.30
C ARG A 46 20.89 -13.87 -10.68
N GLU A 47 22.07 -13.62 -10.12
CA GLU A 47 23.27 -14.42 -10.38
C GLU A 47 23.09 -15.89 -9.98
N SER A 48 22.48 -16.14 -8.82
CA SER A 48 22.25 -17.50 -8.33
C SER A 48 21.27 -18.27 -9.21
N PHE A 49 20.17 -17.64 -9.65
CA PHE A 49 19.23 -18.30 -10.56
C PHE A 49 19.80 -18.49 -11.96
N GLN A 50 20.57 -17.52 -12.47
CA GLN A 50 21.31 -17.66 -13.73
C GLN A 50 22.31 -18.82 -13.67
N ALA A 51 23.03 -18.96 -12.56
CA ALA A 51 23.95 -20.07 -12.37
C ALA A 51 23.24 -21.43 -12.42
N VAL A 52 21.98 -21.54 -11.96
CA VAL A 52 21.18 -22.77 -12.08
C VAL A 52 20.83 -23.08 -13.54
N THR A 53 20.53 -22.05 -14.34
CA THR A 53 20.18 -22.23 -15.76
C THR A 53 21.40 -22.56 -16.62
N ASP A 54 22.58 -22.02 -16.26
CA ASP A 54 23.83 -22.25 -16.97
C ASP A 54 24.39 -23.67 -16.81
N LEU A 55 23.95 -24.40 -15.78
CA LEU A 55 24.30 -25.82 -15.55
C LEU A 55 23.64 -26.79 -16.54
N GLY A 56 22.83 -26.28 -17.48
CA GLY A 56 22.02 -27.10 -18.38
C GLY A 56 20.77 -27.66 -17.71
N ALA A 57 19.99 -28.47 -18.44
CA ALA A 57 18.71 -29.01 -17.95
C ALA A 57 18.89 -29.84 -16.66
N ASN A 58 18.23 -29.41 -15.59
CA ASN A 58 18.30 -30.00 -14.27
C ASN A 58 16.97 -29.91 -13.52
N GLN A 59 16.89 -30.49 -12.32
CA GLN A 59 15.67 -30.56 -11.52
C GLN A 59 15.13 -29.20 -11.06
N ARG A 60 15.95 -28.14 -11.11
CA ARG A 60 15.58 -26.77 -10.72
C ARG A 60 15.46 -25.81 -11.89
N SER A 61 15.77 -26.19 -13.13
CA SER A 61 15.78 -25.28 -14.29
C SER A 61 14.47 -24.52 -14.47
N GLY A 62 13.32 -25.20 -14.40
CA GLY A 62 12.02 -24.53 -14.53
C GLY A 62 11.73 -23.53 -13.41
N ALA A 63 11.98 -23.91 -12.16
CA ALA A 63 11.79 -23.00 -11.03
C ALA A 63 12.78 -21.83 -11.06
N ALA A 64 14.02 -22.08 -11.49
CA ALA A 64 15.06 -21.06 -11.62
C ALA A 64 14.74 -20.04 -12.71
N LEU A 65 14.28 -20.47 -13.90
CA LEU A 65 13.86 -19.56 -14.97
C LEU A 65 12.68 -18.69 -14.54
N LEU A 66 11.69 -19.27 -13.84
CA LEU A 66 10.56 -18.53 -13.30
C LEU A 66 11.03 -17.47 -12.28
N MET A 67 11.88 -17.86 -11.33
CA MET A 67 12.39 -16.97 -10.30
C MET A 67 13.37 -15.93 -10.86
N LEU A 68 14.16 -16.28 -11.88
CA LEU A 68 15.02 -15.36 -12.62
C LEU A 68 14.19 -14.28 -13.31
N SER A 69 13.16 -14.66 -14.06
CA SER A 69 12.23 -13.72 -14.69
C SER A 69 11.60 -12.78 -13.66
N ARG A 70 11.10 -13.33 -12.54
CA ARG A 70 10.53 -12.53 -11.45
C ARG A 70 11.53 -11.58 -10.80
N THR A 71 12.77 -12.03 -10.61
CA THR A 71 13.86 -11.21 -10.05
C THR A 71 14.23 -10.08 -10.99
N LEU A 72 14.31 -10.35 -12.29
CA LEU A 72 14.62 -9.37 -13.33
C LEU A 72 13.52 -8.31 -13.45
N ILE A 73 12.24 -8.69 -13.33
CA ILE A 73 11.15 -7.71 -13.25
C ILE A 73 11.37 -6.81 -12.03
N ARG A 74 11.66 -7.36 -10.85
CA ARG A 74 11.91 -6.55 -9.64
C ARG A 74 13.16 -5.66 -9.77
N LEU A 75 14.21 -6.12 -10.44
CA LEU A 75 15.40 -5.32 -10.73
C LEU A 75 15.09 -4.18 -11.69
N GLY A 76 14.32 -4.43 -12.76
CA GLY A 76 13.90 -3.37 -13.68
C GLY A 76 13.05 -2.33 -12.99
N VAL A 77 12.16 -2.79 -12.11
CA VAL A 77 11.32 -1.96 -11.25
C VAL A 77 12.18 -1.15 -10.25
N GLN A 78 13.23 -1.75 -9.66
CA GLN A 78 14.17 -1.05 -8.78
C GLN A 78 15.03 -0.01 -9.53
N ALA A 79 15.38 -0.28 -10.79
CA ALA A 79 16.09 0.66 -11.65
C ALA A 79 15.19 1.84 -12.09
N GLY A 80 13.87 1.70 -11.98
CA GLY A 80 12.88 2.71 -12.35
C GLY A 80 12.75 2.85 -13.87
N SER A 81 13.56 3.71 -14.48
CA SER A 81 13.49 4.01 -15.91
C SER A 81 14.87 4.04 -16.56
N GLY A 82 14.91 4.04 -17.90
CA GLY A 82 16.15 4.07 -18.67
C GLY A 82 16.65 2.68 -19.11
N PRO A 83 17.87 2.61 -19.68
CA PRO A 83 18.34 1.44 -20.40
C PRO A 83 18.50 0.20 -19.51
N GLU A 84 18.83 0.37 -18.23
CA GLU A 84 18.96 -0.73 -17.27
C GLU A 84 17.61 -1.39 -16.98
N ALA A 85 16.56 -0.59 -16.76
CA ALA A 85 15.21 -1.10 -16.58
C ALA A 85 14.70 -1.84 -17.82
N LEU A 86 14.89 -1.24 -19.01
CA LEU A 86 14.52 -1.84 -20.29
C LEU A 86 15.24 -3.18 -20.54
N ALA A 87 16.55 -3.24 -20.24
CA ALA A 87 17.34 -4.46 -20.37
C ALA A 87 16.85 -5.56 -19.40
N ALA A 88 16.54 -5.19 -18.15
CA ALA A 88 16.01 -6.11 -17.16
C ALA A 88 14.66 -6.71 -17.57
N TYR A 89 13.73 -5.90 -18.09
CA TYR A 89 12.45 -6.40 -18.60
C TYR A 89 12.60 -7.27 -19.85
N GLY A 90 13.51 -6.91 -20.77
CA GLY A 90 13.86 -7.75 -21.90
C GLY A 90 14.37 -9.13 -21.47
N ALA A 91 15.35 -9.15 -20.55
CA ALA A 91 15.89 -10.40 -20.01
C ALA A 91 14.83 -11.21 -19.23
N ALA A 92 13.89 -10.55 -18.56
CA ALA A 92 12.79 -11.22 -17.87
C ALA A 92 11.86 -11.96 -18.84
N ILE A 93 11.55 -11.34 -19.99
CA ILE A 93 10.78 -11.93 -21.08
C ILE A 93 11.52 -13.14 -21.64
N ASP A 94 12.82 -13.00 -21.90
CA ASP A 94 13.64 -14.08 -22.44
C ASP A 94 13.66 -15.30 -21.49
N ALA A 95 13.88 -15.08 -20.19
CA ALA A 95 13.87 -16.15 -19.20
C ALA A 95 12.50 -16.87 -19.09
N ALA A 96 11.40 -16.11 -19.09
CA ALA A 96 10.05 -16.69 -19.02
C ALA A 96 9.67 -17.45 -20.30
N ARG A 97 10.02 -16.91 -21.48
CA ARG A 97 9.78 -17.57 -22.77
C ARG A 97 10.65 -18.80 -22.95
N GLU A 98 11.85 -18.79 -22.40
CA GLU A 98 12.71 -19.96 -22.41
C GLU A 98 12.07 -21.13 -21.66
N LEU A 99 11.46 -20.85 -20.51
CA LEU A 99 10.71 -21.85 -19.76
C LEU A 99 9.55 -22.42 -20.58
N THR A 100 8.70 -21.56 -21.15
CA THR A 100 7.52 -22.01 -21.90
C THR A 100 7.88 -22.72 -23.21
N ARG A 101 9.03 -22.38 -23.82
CA ARG A 101 9.55 -23.03 -25.02
C ARG A 101 10.16 -24.40 -24.73
N GLN A 102 10.95 -24.53 -23.66
CA GLN A 102 11.64 -25.78 -23.32
C GLN A 102 10.74 -26.77 -22.57
N ALA A 103 9.77 -26.28 -21.80
CA ALA A 103 8.89 -27.11 -20.98
C ALA A 103 7.45 -26.56 -21.02
N PRO A 104 6.75 -26.61 -22.17
CA PRO A 104 5.41 -26.04 -22.33
C PRO A 104 4.39 -26.63 -21.35
N ASP A 105 4.50 -27.91 -21.03
CA ASP A 105 3.61 -28.61 -20.08
C ASP A 105 4.04 -28.49 -18.61
N SER A 106 5.05 -27.67 -18.32
CA SER A 106 5.50 -27.41 -16.95
C SER A 106 4.38 -26.78 -16.12
N ARG A 107 4.31 -27.15 -14.84
CA ARG A 107 3.42 -26.49 -13.87
C ARG A 107 3.68 -24.99 -13.72
N TYR A 108 4.85 -24.51 -14.15
CA TYR A 108 5.26 -23.11 -14.10
C TYR A 108 4.95 -22.34 -15.39
N SER A 109 4.52 -23.00 -16.46
CA SER A 109 4.32 -22.36 -17.78
C SER A 109 3.30 -21.23 -17.73
N ALA A 110 2.19 -21.43 -17.01
CA ALA A 110 1.16 -20.41 -16.87
C ALA A 110 1.66 -19.18 -16.08
N ASP A 111 2.41 -19.40 -14.99
CA ASP A 111 3.04 -18.33 -14.22
C ASP A 111 4.14 -17.61 -15.03
N ALA A 112 4.93 -18.33 -15.82
CA ALA A 112 5.94 -17.73 -16.70
C ALA A 112 5.29 -16.86 -17.78
N ARG A 113 4.19 -17.31 -18.37
CA ARG A 113 3.42 -16.51 -19.33
C ARG A 113 2.82 -15.26 -18.66
N LEU A 114 2.37 -15.39 -17.41
CA LEU A 114 1.89 -14.24 -16.61
C LEU A 114 3.01 -13.21 -16.40
N LEU A 115 4.22 -13.66 -16.04
CA LEU A 115 5.39 -12.78 -15.88
C LEU A 115 5.84 -12.14 -17.20
N THR A 116 5.69 -12.84 -18.33
CA THR A 116 5.92 -12.27 -19.66
C THR A 116 4.98 -11.10 -19.92
N GLY A 117 3.69 -11.27 -19.61
CA GLY A 117 2.71 -10.19 -19.67
C GLY A 117 3.04 -9.02 -18.74
N ASP A 118 3.49 -9.31 -17.51
CA ASP A 118 3.89 -8.29 -16.51
C ASP A 118 5.11 -7.49 -17.01
N ALA A 119 6.10 -8.15 -17.61
CA ALA A 119 7.27 -7.48 -18.20
C ALA A 119 6.89 -6.63 -19.44
N TYR A 120 5.97 -7.11 -20.29
CA TYR A 120 5.44 -6.29 -21.38
C TYR A 120 4.67 -5.06 -20.89
N HIS A 121 3.92 -5.20 -19.79
CA HIS A 121 3.23 -4.09 -19.17
C HIS A 121 4.22 -3.00 -18.72
N GLN A 122 5.32 -3.40 -18.07
CA GLN A 122 6.38 -2.47 -17.64
C GLN A 122 7.07 -1.77 -18.82
N LEU A 123 7.15 -2.44 -19.98
CA LEU A 123 7.64 -1.85 -21.23
C LEU A 123 6.61 -0.96 -21.95
N LYS A 124 5.44 -0.70 -21.36
CA LYS A 124 4.29 -0.01 -21.98
C LYS A 124 3.81 -0.68 -23.29
N ARG A 125 4.09 -1.99 -23.46
CA ARG A 125 3.66 -2.82 -24.59
C ARG A 125 2.33 -3.49 -24.25
N PHE A 126 1.29 -2.66 -24.10
CA PHE A 126 0.00 -3.08 -23.55
C PHE A 126 -0.75 -4.10 -24.41
N TYR A 127 -0.58 -4.05 -25.74
CA TYR A 127 -1.17 -5.05 -26.63
C TYR A 127 -0.58 -6.45 -26.37
N GLU A 128 0.75 -6.56 -26.34
CA GLU A 128 1.43 -7.82 -26.07
C GLU A 128 1.17 -8.32 -24.65
N SER A 129 1.11 -7.40 -23.67
CA SER A 129 0.73 -7.72 -22.30
C SER A 129 -0.68 -8.33 -22.23
N ALA A 130 -1.67 -7.64 -22.83
CA ALA A 130 -3.05 -8.12 -22.90
C ALA A 130 -3.18 -9.46 -23.64
N HIS A 131 -2.38 -9.66 -24.70
CA HIS A 131 -2.36 -10.91 -25.45
C HIS A 131 -1.89 -12.10 -24.60
N GLU A 132 -0.84 -11.94 -23.79
CA GLU A 132 -0.38 -13.01 -22.89
C GLU A 132 -1.46 -13.36 -21.85
N TYR A 133 -2.13 -12.34 -21.28
CA TYR A 133 -3.25 -12.56 -20.34
C TYR A 133 -4.45 -13.23 -20.99
N ALA A 134 -4.83 -12.81 -22.20
CA ALA A 134 -5.90 -13.44 -22.96
C ALA A 134 -5.58 -14.91 -23.24
N THR A 135 -4.35 -15.23 -23.63
CA THR A 135 -3.91 -16.61 -23.86
C THR A 135 -4.02 -17.46 -22.58
N ILE A 136 -3.66 -16.92 -21.41
CA ILE A 136 -3.85 -17.61 -20.12
C ILE A 136 -5.33 -17.91 -19.82
N LEU A 137 -6.23 -17.00 -20.20
CA LEU A 137 -7.69 -17.17 -20.03
C LEU A 137 -8.28 -18.18 -21.01
N GLU A 138 -7.67 -18.37 -22.17
CA GLU A 138 -8.04 -19.37 -23.17
C GLU A 138 -7.70 -20.80 -22.69
N ASP A 139 -6.51 -20.94 -22.09
CA ASP A 139 -5.90 -22.21 -21.70
C ASP A 139 -6.50 -22.87 -20.44
N THR A 140 -6.03 -24.09 -20.15
CA THR A 140 -6.38 -24.86 -18.94
C THR A 140 -5.52 -24.51 -17.71
N ALA A 141 -4.99 -23.29 -17.64
CA ALA A 141 -4.16 -22.82 -16.52
C ALA A 141 -4.86 -22.92 -15.15
N PRO A 142 -4.14 -22.96 -14.02
CA PRO A 142 -4.77 -22.92 -12.69
C PRO A 142 -5.70 -21.71 -12.52
N LEU A 143 -6.81 -21.89 -11.82
CA LEU A 143 -7.84 -20.84 -11.64
C LEU A 143 -7.26 -19.56 -11.00
N SER A 144 -6.27 -19.69 -10.11
CA SER A 144 -5.56 -18.57 -9.48
C SER A 144 -4.75 -17.73 -10.47
N VAL A 145 -4.11 -18.37 -11.45
CA VAL A 145 -3.33 -17.70 -12.50
C VAL A 145 -4.27 -17.03 -13.50
N ARG A 146 -5.36 -17.70 -13.89
CA ARG A 146 -6.44 -17.10 -14.70
C ARG A 146 -7.08 -15.89 -14.03
N ALA A 147 -7.31 -15.95 -12.72
CA ALA A 147 -7.81 -14.81 -11.95
C ALA A 147 -6.84 -13.62 -11.98
N SER A 148 -5.54 -13.91 -11.89
CA SER A 148 -4.49 -12.90 -11.96
C SER A 148 -4.38 -12.25 -13.35
N ALA A 149 -4.56 -13.03 -14.42
CA ALA A 149 -4.59 -12.57 -15.80
C ALA A 149 -5.86 -11.75 -16.10
N ALA A 150 -7.03 -12.23 -15.66
CA ALA A 150 -8.30 -11.51 -15.76
C ALA A 150 -8.21 -10.11 -15.14
N GLU A 151 -7.60 -10.03 -13.96
CA GLU A 151 -7.41 -8.77 -13.26
C GLU A 151 -6.53 -7.78 -14.02
N ARG A 152 -5.39 -8.24 -14.53
CA ARG A 152 -4.46 -7.40 -15.30
C ARG A 152 -5.04 -6.97 -16.64
N LEU A 153 -5.77 -7.87 -17.31
CA LEU A 153 -6.49 -7.57 -18.54
C LEU A 153 -7.58 -6.53 -18.30
N ALA A 154 -8.34 -6.65 -17.20
CA ALA A 154 -9.34 -5.67 -16.82
C ALA A 154 -8.74 -4.29 -16.55
N ALA A 155 -7.58 -4.22 -15.89
CA ALA A 155 -6.86 -2.96 -15.68
C ALA A 155 -6.43 -2.31 -17.01
N ILE A 156 -5.86 -3.09 -17.94
CA ILE A 156 -5.46 -2.59 -19.28
C ILE A 156 -6.67 -2.04 -20.05
N VAL A 157 -7.80 -2.75 -20.02
CA VAL A 157 -9.03 -2.35 -20.73
C VAL A 157 -9.69 -1.15 -20.06
N GLY A 158 -9.79 -1.15 -18.72
CA GLY A 158 -10.37 -0.08 -17.93
C GLY A 158 -9.62 1.25 -18.09
N ASN A 159 -8.28 1.19 -18.11
CA ASN A 159 -7.41 2.34 -18.35
C ASN A 159 -7.33 2.76 -19.81
N ARG A 160 -8.05 2.08 -20.72
CA ARG A 160 -8.05 2.34 -22.18
C ARG A 160 -6.64 2.27 -22.79
N ALA A 161 -5.77 1.44 -22.23
CA ALA A 161 -4.39 1.27 -22.69
C ALA A 161 -4.27 0.46 -23.99
N ILE A 162 -5.38 -0.13 -24.47
CA ILE A 162 -5.49 -0.77 -25.78
C ILE A 162 -6.69 -0.23 -26.55
N THR A 163 -6.62 -0.32 -27.88
CA THR A 163 -7.69 0.15 -28.77
C THR A 163 -8.90 -0.79 -28.77
N THR A 164 -10.06 -0.28 -29.17
CA THR A 164 -11.28 -1.09 -29.34
C THR A 164 -11.09 -2.24 -30.34
N GLY A 165 -10.26 -2.03 -31.38
CA GLY A 165 -9.92 -3.08 -32.33
C GLY A 165 -9.05 -4.19 -31.73
N ALA A 166 -8.13 -3.85 -30.83
CA ALA A 166 -7.37 -4.84 -30.08
C ALA A 166 -8.29 -5.64 -29.13
N LEU A 167 -9.20 -4.97 -28.42
CA LEU A 167 -10.19 -5.64 -27.57
C LEU A 167 -11.08 -6.59 -28.37
N GLU A 168 -11.48 -6.19 -29.58
CA GLU A 168 -12.24 -7.03 -30.50
C GLU A 168 -11.48 -8.30 -30.89
N SER A 169 -10.16 -8.22 -31.10
CA SER A 169 -9.36 -9.41 -31.39
C SER A 169 -9.37 -10.43 -30.23
N PHE A 170 -9.35 -9.96 -28.98
CA PHE A 170 -9.45 -10.82 -27.79
C PHE A 170 -10.87 -11.38 -27.60
N ARG A 171 -11.89 -10.64 -28.04
CA ARG A 171 -13.29 -11.12 -28.06
C ARG A 171 -13.47 -12.29 -29.02
N VAL A 172 -12.84 -12.21 -30.19
CA VAL A 172 -12.81 -13.30 -31.17
C VAL A 172 -12.03 -14.51 -30.62
N GLN A 173 -10.90 -14.28 -29.95
CA GLN A 173 -10.07 -15.34 -29.36
C GLN A 173 -10.79 -16.08 -28.21
N LEU A 174 -11.30 -15.34 -27.22
CA LEU A 174 -11.86 -15.92 -25.99
C LEU A 174 -13.35 -16.29 -26.10
N GLY A 175 -14.06 -15.65 -27.03
CA GLY A 175 -15.50 -15.61 -27.07
C GLY A 175 -16.08 -14.57 -26.11
N GLU A 176 -17.23 -14.01 -26.50
CA GLU A 176 -17.94 -12.93 -25.79
C GLU A 176 -18.15 -13.22 -24.30
N GLN A 177 -18.64 -14.42 -23.97
CA GLN A 177 -18.97 -14.77 -22.59
C GLN A 177 -17.73 -14.87 -21.70
N ARG A 178 -16.65 -15.48 -22.19
CA ARG A 178 -15.42 -15.68 -21.40
C ARG A 178 -14.67 -14.37 -21.20
N LEU A 179 -14.60 -13.53 -22.23
CA LEU A 179 -14.03 -12.19 -22.10
C LEU A 179 -14.81 -11.35 -21.11
N ARG A 180 -16.15 -11.34 -21.21
CA ARG A 180 -17.02 -10.62 -20.27
C ARG A 180 -16.85 -11.10 -18.83
N ASP A 181 -16.82 -12.42 -18.63
CA ASP A 181 -16.61 -13.06 -17.32
C ASP A 181 -15.26 -12.64 -16.71
N ALA A 182 -14.19 -12.64 -17.51
CA ALA A 182 -12.87 -12.21 -17.07
C ALA A 182 -12.81 -10.71 -16.75
N LEU A 183 -13.39 -9.84 -17.57
CA LEU A 183 -13.35 -8.39 -17.35
C LEU A 183 -14.13 -7.99 -16.08
N LEU A 184 -15.35 -8.51 -15.89
CA LEU A 184 -16.16 -8.18 -14.72
C LEU A 184 -15.54 -8.68 -13.41
N PHE A 185 -15.05 -9.92 -13.38
CA PHE A 185 -14.34 -10.44 -12.21
C PHE A 185 -13.02 -9.71 -11.98
N GLY A 186 -12.28 -9.47 -13.06
CA GLY A 186 -10.99 -8.80 -13.04
C GLY A 186 -11.08 -7.39 -12.48
N GLU A 187 -12.10 -6.63 -12.90
CA GLU A 187 -12.39 -5.28 -12.39
C GLU A 187 -12.69 -5.31 -10.90
N ALA A 188 -13.59 -6.19 -10.44
CA ALA A 188 -13.90 -6.34 -9.03
C ALA A 188 -12.65 -6.64 -8.18
N ARG A 189 -11.78 -7.53 -8.68
CA ARG A 189 -10.55 -7.93 -8.01
C ARG A 189 -9.47 -6.84 -8.04
N TRP A 190 -9.37 -6.11 -9.14
CA TRP A 190 -8.48 -4.96 -9.30
C TRP A 190 -8.82 -3.88 -8.28
N TYR A 191 -10.09 -3.49 -8.19
CA TYR A 191 -10.60 -2.56 -7.17
C TYR A 191 -10.29 -3.03 -5.74
N GLY A 192 -10.41 -4.33 -5.49
CA GLY A 192 -10.04 -4.92 -4.20
C GLY A 192 -8.54 -4.81 -3.88
N ARG A 193 -7.65 -4.99 -4.87
CA ARG A 193 -6.20 -4.79 -4.69
C ARG A 193 -5.84 -3.35 -4.36
N LEU A 194 -6.62 -2.40 -4.86
CA LEU A 194 -6.44 -0.96 -4.62
C LEU A 194 -6.99 -0.49 -3.26
N GLY A 195 -7.51 -1.42 -2.44
CA GLY A 195 -8.09 -1.12 -1.13
C GLY A 195 -9.55 -0.67 -1.16
N TRP A 196 -10.18 -0.64 -2.33
CA TRP A 196 -11.57 -0.17 -2.51
C TRP A 196 -12.57 -1.28 -2.20
N THR A 197 -12.61 -1.69 -0.94
CA THR A 197 -13.34 -2.90 -0.51
C THR A 197 -14.85 -2.82 -0.74
N ALA A 198 -15.49 -1.66 -0.55
CA ALA A 198 -16.92 -1.48 -0.77
C ALA A 198 -17.30 -1.61 -2.26
N GLN A 199 -16.58 -0.90 -3.13
CA GLN A 199 -16.76 -0.94 -4.58
C GLN A 199 -16.41 -2.32 -5.14
N SER A 200 -15.31 -2.93 -4.67
CA SER A 200 -14.92 -4.30 -5.01
C SER A 200 -16.03 -5.30 -4.66
N ARG A 201 -16.64 -5.21 -3.46
CA ARG A 201 -17.78 -6.06 -3.08
C ARG A 201 -19.00 -5.83 -3.97
N GLN A 202 -19.32 -4.58 -4.30
CA GLN A 202 -20.44 -4.28 -5.20
C GLN A 202 -20.23 -4.89 -6.58
N LEU A 203 -19.01 -4.77 -7.13
CA LEU A 203 -18.63 -5.36 -8.41
C LEU A 203 -18.64 -6.89 -8.37
N TYR A 204 -18.19 -7.52 -7.26
CA TYR A 204 -18.32 -8.96 -7.08
C TYR A 204 -19.79 -9.40 -7.01
N SER A 205 -20.68 -8.65 -6.37
CA SER A 205 -22.12 -8.94 -6.37
C SER A 205 -22.69 -8.86 -7.78
N ALA A 206 -22.42 -7.77 -8.52
CA ALA A 206 -22.87 -7.60 -9.89
C ALA A 206 -22.34 -8.69 -10.83
N TYR A 207 -21.09 -9.12 -10.63
CA TYR A 207 -20.50 -10.25 -11.32
C TYR A 207 -21.26 -11.56 -11.05
N LEU A 208 -21.56 -11.87 -9.78
CA LEU A 208 -22.29 -13.08 -9.40
C LEU A 208 -23.72 -13.09 -9.93
N ASP A 209 -24.40 -11.94 -9.93
CA ASP A 209 -25.76 -11.79 -10.44
C ASP A 209 -25.81 -11.95 -11.97
N SER A 210 -24.83 -11.38 -12.68
CA SER A 210 -24.78 -11.42 -14.15
C SER A 210 -24.35 -12.76 -14.74
N THR A 211 -23.54 -13.55 -14.01
CA THR A 211 -22.99 -14.83 -14.48
C THR A 211 -23.72 -16.05 -13.91
N GLY A 212 -24.53 -15.89 -12.86
CA GLY A 212 -25.30 -16.96 -12.25
C GLY A 212 -24.41 -18.13 -11.77
N ASN A 213 -24.71 -19.35 -12.24
CA ASN A 213 -23.94 -20.56 -11.88
C ASN A 213 -22.86 -20.94 -12.90
N THR A 214 -22.68 -20.16 -13.97
CA THR A 214 -21.78 -20.50 -15.09
C THR A 214 -20.48 -19.71 -15.10
N GLY A 215 -20.32 -18.69 -14.25
CA GLY A 215 -19.10 -17.86 -14.18
C GLY A 215 -17.87 -18.64 -13.72
N MET A 216 -16.75 -18.50 -14.43
CA MET A 216 -15.49 -19.20 -14.16
C MET A 216 -14.93 -18.86 -12.77
N PHE A 217 -15.03 -17.60 -12.36
CA PHE A 217 -14.43 -17.08 -11.13
C PHE A 217 -15.41 -17.01 -9.96
N ARG A 218 -16.58 -17.62 -10.10
CA ARG A 218 -17.68 -17.59 -9.13
C ARG A 218 -17.26 -17.97 -7.71
N SER A 219 -16.47 -19.02 -7.55
CA SER A 219 -15.98 -19.48 -6.23
C SER A 219 -15.06 -18.44 -5.59
N LEU A 220 -14.19 -17.82 -6.38
CA LEU A 220 -13.29 -16.76 -5.94
C LEU A 220 -14.05 -15.48 -5.61
N ALA A 221 -15.04 -15.09 -6.41
CA ALA A 221 -15.88 -13.91 -6.16
C ALA A 221 -16.65 -14.05 -4.84
N ARG A 222 -17.22 -15.23 -4.54
CA ARG A 222 -17.85 -15.49 -3.23
C ARG A 222 -16.87 -15.34 -2.07
N SER A 223 -15.65 -15.86 -2.22
CA SER A 223 -14.60 -15.70 -1.20
C SER A 223 -14.15 -14.23 -1.06
N GLY A 224 -14.13 -13.46 -2.15
CA GLY A 224 -13.82 -12.03 -2.14
C GLY A 224 -14.91 -11.19 -1.46
N MET A 225 -16.18 -11.61 -1.53
CA MET A 225 -17.27 -10.98 -0.79
C MET A 225 -17.26 -11.32 0.71
N SER A 226 -16.82 -12.52 1.11
CA SER A 226 -16.91 -13.01 2.50
C SER A 226 -15.81 -12.49 3.44
N GLY A 227 -15.13 -11.39 3.10
CA GLY A 227 -14.30 -10.69 4.07
C GLY A 227 -15.18 -10.15 5.20
N ILE A 228 -15.30 -10.95 6.28
CA ILE A 228 -16.01 -10.77 7.56
C ILE A 228 -17.37 -10.04 7.43
N VAL A 229 -18.44 -10.81 7.57
CA VAL A 229 -19.82 -10.31 7.65
C VAL A 229 -19.98 -9.53 8.97
N VAL A 230 -20.13 -8.21 8.87
CA VAL A 230 -20.80 -7.41 9.91
C VAL A 230 -22.20 -7.14 9.37
N SER A 231 -23.20 -7.81 9.92
CA SER A 231 -24.61 -7.53 9.67
C SER A 231 -25.01 -6.24 10.38
N GLU A 232 -25.74 -5.36 9.68
CA GLU A 232 -26.30 -4.12 10.25
C GLU A 232 -27.21 -4.44 11.45
N PRO A 233 -27.04 -3.77 12.61
CA PRO A 233 -27.87 -4.05 13.77
C PRO A 233 -29.20 -3.29 13.70
N THR A 234 -30.28 -4.05 13.86
CA THR A 234 -31.59 -3.54 14.29
C THR A 234 -31.49 -3.05 15.73
N PHE A 235 -31.81 -1.77 15.95
CA PHE A 235 -31.88 -1.16 17.27
C PHE A 235 -32.95 -1.83 18.13
N VAL A 236 -32.53 -2.43 19.24
CA VAL A 236 -33.38 -2.76 20.38
C VAL A 236 -32.76 -2.05 21.58
N GLU A 237 -33.49 -1.12 22.19
CA GLU A 237 -33.07 -0.46 23.42
C GLU A 237 -33.00 -1.47 24.57
N SER A 238 -31.83 -1.61 25.20
CA SER A 238 -31.76 -2.04 26.60
C SER A 238 -30.52 -1.50 27.33
N THR A 239 -30.82 -0.93 28.50
CA THR A 239 -30.04 -0.34 29.60
C THR A 239 -28.57 -0.75 29.81
N PRO A 240 -27.66 0.19 30.14
CA PRO A 240 -26.25 -0.12 30.39
C PRO A 240 -25.99 -0.55 31.84
N PRO A 241 -24.96 -1.36 32.06
CA PRO A 241 -24.06 -1.15 33.18
C PRO A 241 -22.60 -1.06 32.69
N THR A 242 -21.88 0.01 33.03
CA THR A 242 -20.41 0.05 32.88
C THR A 242 -19.87 0.98 33.94
N GLU A 243 -19.27 0.44 35.02
CA GLU A 243 -18.58 1.25 36.03
C GLU A 243 -17.21 1.70 35.49
N LEU A 244 -16.94 3.00 35.58
CA LEU A 244 -15.63 3.60 35.33
C LEU A 244 -14.72 3.34 36.55
N VAL A 245 -13.55 2.75 36.35
CA VAL A 245 -12.60 2.47 37.43
C VAL A 245 -11.51 3.54 37.49
N ASP A 246 -11.36 4.17 38.67
CA ASP A 246 -10.28 5.12 38.97
C ASP A 246 -9.07 4.41 39.59
N LEU A 247 -7.92 4.48 38.89
CA LEU A 247 -6.67 3.81 39.27
C LEU A 247 -6.04 4.33 40.56
N ASP A 248 -6.38 5.55 41.01
CA ASP A 248 -5.84 6.11 42.26
C ASP A 248 -6.48 5.44 43.51
N SER A 249 -7.47 4.56 43.34
CA SER A 249 -8.25 3.92 44.43
C SER A 249 -8.07 2.40 44.61
N ALA A 250 -7.25 1.74 43.78
CA ALA A 250 -7.10 0.28 43.80
C ALA A 250 -6.17 -0.21 44.94
N PRO A 251 -6.58 -1.19 45.77
CA PRO A 251 -5.74 -1.71 46.85
C PRO A 251 -4.65 -2.67 46.35
N ASP A 252 -3.45 -2.57 46.92
CA ASP A 252 -2.33 -3.49 46.74
C ASP A 252 -2.63 -4.84 47.41
N ALA A 253 -3.23 -5.79 46.67
CA ALA A 253 -3.42 -7.16 47.14
C ALA A 253 -2.59 -8.14 46.31
N GLY A 254 -1.70 -8.88 47.00
CA GLY A 254 -0.79 -9.83 46.41
C GLY A 254 -1.47 -10.95 45.61
N TRP A 255 -0.74 -11.41 44.59
CA TRP A 255 -1.18 -12.39 43.59
C TRP A 255 -1.59 -13.75 44.17
N SER A 256 -2.73 -14.26 43.72
CA SER A 256 -3.08 -15.68 43.74
C SER A 256 -3.91 -16.01 42.48
N PRO A 257 -3.53 -16.99 41.65
CA PRO A 257 -4.28 -17.32 40.46
C PRO A 257 -5.56 -18.08 40.87
N ALA A 258 -6.71 -17.43 40.72
CA ALA A 258 -8.00 -18.09 40.88
C ALA A 258 -8.29 -18.95 39.64
N LEU A 259 -7.88 -20.22 39.69
CA LEU A 259 -8.42 -21.25 38.81
C LEU A 259 -9.77 -21.74 39.37
N GLY A 260 -10.89 -21.29 38.80
CA GLY A 260 -12.20 -21.86 39.11
C GLY A 260 -13.44 -21.15 38.54
N ARG A 261 -14.00 -21.72 37.45
CA ARG A 261 -15.42 -21.85 37.04
C ARG A 261 -16.36 -20.62 36.89
N GLU A 262 -17.21 -20.69 35.84
CA GLU A 262 -18.59 -20.13 35.77
C GLU A 262 -18.83 -18.61 35.64
N GLU A 263 -17.86 -17.78 35.26
CA GLU A 263 -18.09 -16.33 35.03
C GLU A 263 -18.00 -15.92 33.55
N VAL A 264 -18.82 -14.94 33.15
CA VAL A 264 -18.80 -14.31 31.82
C VAL A 264 -17.39 -13.74 31.56
N PRO A 265 -16.75 -14.03 30.41
CA PRO A 265 -15.41 -13.55 30.14
C PRO A 265 -15.36 -12.02 30.07
N ARG A 266 -14.29 -11.43 30.60
CA ARG A 266 -14.10 -9.98 30.71
C ARG A 266 -13.15 -9.43 29.65
N ILE A 267 -13.50 -8.31 29.01
CA ILE A 267 -12.62 -7.55 28.12
C ILE A 267 -12.30 -6.20 28.75
N GLY A 268 -11.02 -5.85 28.76
CA GLY A 268 -10.56 -4.54 29.23
C GLY A 268 -10.62 -3.50 28.11
N ILE A 269 -11.17 -2.32 28.39
CA ILE A 269 -11.09 -1.14 27.52
C ILE A 269 -10.12 -0.15 28.17
N LEU A 270 -8.99 0.09 27.51
CA LEU A 270 -7.94 0.97 28.00
C LEU A 270 -7.85 2.22 27.12
N ALA A 271 -8.55 3.29 27.53
CA ALA A 271 -8.78 4.46 26.68
C ALA A 271 -8.78 5.76 27.49
N PRO A 272 -8.48 6.93 26.89
CA PRO A 272 -8.59 8.21 27.55
C PRO A 272 -10.06 8.61 27.69
N MET A 273 -10.62 8.53 28.89
CA MET A 273 -12.02 8.89 29.21
C MET A 273 -12.12 10.26 29.89
N SER A 274 -10.99 10.83 30.33
CA SER A 274 -10.82 12.17 30.89
C SER A 274 -9.61 12.91 30.30
N GLY A 275 -9.37 14.15 30.72
CA GLY A 275 -8.26 14.97 30.23
C GLY A 275 -8.62 15.83 29.03
N GLU A 276 -7.68 16.01 28.10
CA GLU A 276 -7.86 16.88 26.95
C GLU A 276 -9.10 16.47 26.13
N ARG A 277 -9.84 17.48 25.68
CA ARG A 277 -11.17 17.26 25.10
C ARG A 277 -11.12 16.30 23.91
N TRP A 278 -10.15 16.48 23.02
CA TRP A 278 -10.05 15.69 21.79
C TRP A 278 -9.67 14.23 22.08
N GLU A 279 -8.72 13.96 22.99
CA GLU A 279 -8.36 12.60 23.40
C GLU A 279 -9.56 11.89 24.03
N ARG A 280 -10.26 12.59 24.93
CA ARG A 280 -11.45 12.07 25.60
C ARG A 280 -12.58 11.71 24.65
N GLU A 281 -12.80 12.52 23.61
CA GLU A 281 -13.81 12.24 22.58
C GLU A 281 -13.45 10.94 21.84
N ILE A 282 -12.18 10.75 21.46
CA ILE A 282 -11.70 9.51 20.84
C ILE A 282 -11.93 8.29 21.75
N GLY A 283 -11.59 8.38 23.04
CA GLY A 283 -11.78 7.26 23.97
C GLY A 283 -13.25 6.88 24.19
N ARG A 284 -14.15 7.87 24.21
CA ARG A 284 -15.60 7.65 24.29
C ARG A 284 -16.16 7.00 23.04
N ASP A 285 -15.73 7.44 21.86
CA ASP A 285 -16.16 6.86 20.60
C ASP A 285 -15.68 5.41 20.46
N LEU A 286 -14.45 5.12 20.91
CA LEU A 286 -13.94 3.75 20.99
C LEU A 286 -14.81 2.87 21.92
N LEU A 287 -15.14 3.35 23.12
CA LEU A 287 -15.99 2.62 24.05
C LEU A 287 -17.38 2.36 23.47
N ALA A 288 -18.00 3.39 22.87
CA ALA A 288 -19.31 3.26 22.24
C ALA A 288 -19.30 2.22 21.12
N GLY A 289 -18.26 2.21 20.28
CA GLY A 289 -18.08 1.19 19.24
C GLY A 289 -17.88 -0.21 19.81
N ALA A 290 -17.10 -0.36 20.88
CA ALA A 290 -16.90 -1.63 21.56
C ALA A 290 -18.21 -2.16 22.20
N GLN A 291 -18.99 -1.28 22.84
CA GLN A 291 -20.30 -1.62 23.40
C GLN A 291 -21.28 -2.07 22.31
N MET A 292 -21.39 -1.29 21.23
CA MET A 292 -22.25 -1.64 20.09
C MET A 292 -21.89 -3.00 19.49
N ALA A 293 -20.59 -3.30 19.33
CA ALA A 293 -20.14 -4.60 18.84
C ALA A 293 -20.45 -5.73 19.84
N ASN A 294 -20.29 -5.48 21.14
CA ASN A 294 -20.53 -6.46 22.19
C ASN A 294 -22.02 -6.79 22.36
N GLU A 295 -22.90 -5.79 22.27
CA GLU A 295 -24.36 -5.96 22.28
C GLU A 295 -24.86 -6.80 21.10
N GLY A 296 -24.16 -6.74 19.96
CA GLY A 296 -24.46 -7.57 18.79
C GLY A 296 -24.11 -9.05 18.95
N LEU A 297 -23.45 -9.45 20.04
CA LEU A 297 -23.08 -10.84 20.32
C LEU A 297 -24.21 -11.57 21.06
N GLY A 298 -24.42 -12.85 20.74
CA GLY A 298 -25.39 -13.69 21.45
C GLY A 298 -25.01 -13.97 22.91
N GLU A 299 -23.72 -13.94 23.23
CA GLU A 299 -23.17 -14.04 24.59
C GLU A 299 -22.16 -12.88 24.78
N PRO A 300 -22.59 -11.73 25.32
CA PRO A 300 -21.73 -10.55 25.45
C PRO A 300 -20.66 -10.75 26.52
N PHE A 301 -19.51 -10.12 26.32
CA PHE A 301 -18.45 -9.99 27.31
C PHE A 301 -18.82 -8.96 28.38
N ASP A 302 -18.24 -9.09 29.57
CA ASP A 302 -18.26 -8.03 30.57
C ASP A 302 -17.13 -7.02 30.27
N LEU A 303 -17.48 -5.75 30.05
CA LEU A 303 -16.54 -4.71 29.63
C LEU A 303 -16.07 -3.91 30.84
N VAL A 304 -14.76 -3.88 31.07
CA VAL A 304 -14.15 -3.13 32.17
C VAL A 304 -13.32 -1.99 31.62
N VAL A 305 -13.72 -0.75 31.93
CA VAL A 305 -13.09 0.46 31.39
C VAL A 305 -12.07 1.02 32.37
N VAL A 306 -10.85 1.24 31.89
CA VAL A 306 -9.78 1.93 32.62
C VAL A 306 -9.42 3.21 31.88
N ASP A 307 -9.56 4.32 32.60
CA ASP A 307 -9.22 5.65 32.09
C ASP A 307 -7.70 5.88 32.09
N THR A 308 -7.16 6.20 30.92
CA THR A 308 -5.74 6.56 30.74
C THR A 308 -5.50 8.07 30.68
N GLY A 309 -6.57 8.84 30.54
CA GLY A 309 -6.59 10.29 30.62
C GLY A 309 -6.41 10.80 32.04
N ARG A 310 -6.37 12.13 32.21
CA ARG A 310 -6.40 12.75 33.54
C ARG A 310 -6.89 14.18 33.47
N ASP A 311 -7.92 14.49 34.25
CA ASP A 311 -8.27 15.87 34.59
C ASP A 311 -7.40 16.32 35.79
N TYR A 312 -6.72 17.45 35.64
CA TYR A 312 -6.07 18.11 36.77
C TYR A 312 -7.02 19.14 37.34
N VAL A 313 -7.15 19.17 38.66
CA VAL A 313 -7.95 20.16 39.37
C VAL A 313 -7.08 20.95 40.33
N ASP A 314 -7.44 22.21 40.55
CA ASP A 314 -6.82 23.02 41.60
C ASP A 314 -7.38 22.68 42.98
N PHE A 315 -6.95 23.43 43.99
CA PHE A 315 -7.42 23.25 45.38
C PHE A 315 -8.90 23.56 45.58
N GLU A 316 -9.55 24.23 44.63
CA GLU A 316 -10.98 24.56 44.64
C GLU A 316 -11.80 23.52 43.85
N GLY A 317 -11.14 22.55 43.20
CA GLY A 317 -11.77 21.50 42.40
C GLY A 317 -12.02 21.90 40.95
N GLU A 318 -11.54 23.07 40.52
CA GLU A 318 -11.70 23.57 39.17
C GLU A 318 -10.65 22.98 38.24
N LYS A 319 -11.04 22.66 36.99
CA LYS A 319 -10.15 22.02 36.02
C LYS A 319 -9.04 22.97 35.56
N VAL A 320 -7.80 22.50 35.68
CA VAL A 320 -6.60 23.23 35.25
C VAL A 320 -6.05 22.60 33.97
N PRO A 321 -5.79 23.41 32.92
CA PRO A 321 -5.14 22.92 31.71
C PRO A 321 -3.65 22.70 31.98
N ILE A 322 -3.28 21.49 32.39
CA ILE A 322 -1.88 21.09 32.58
C ILE A 322 -1.46 20.23 31.40
N TYR A 323 -0.39 20.67 30.72
CA TYR A 323 0.29 19.84 29.72
C TYR A 323 1.06 18.73 30.44
N GLN A 324 0.63 17.49 30.26
CA GLN A 324 1.25 16.34 30.91
C GLN A 324 2.44 15.82 30.09
N SER A 325 3.51 15.41 30.76
CA SER A 325 4.58 14.66 30.08
C SER A 325 4.11 13.27 29.63
N GLU A 326 4.53 12.85 28.44
CA GLU A 326 4.28 11.51 27.90
C GLU A 326 4.73 10.39 28.85
N ALA A 327 5.82 10.61 29.59
CA ALA A 327 6.32 9.64 30.58
C ALA A 327 5.28 9.33 31.67
N SER A 328 4.60 10.35 32.19
CA SER A 328 3.59 10.18 33.21
C SER A 328 2.32 9.50 32.66
N ARG A 329 2.00 9.69 31.39
CA ARG A 329 0.90 8.99 30.70
C ARG A 329 1.23 7.50 30.54
N MET A 330 2.44 7.16 30.09
CA MET A 330 2.89 5.77 29.95
C MET A 330 2.83 4.99 31.28
N VAL A 331 3.20 5.63 32.41
CA VAL A 331 3.11 4.99 33.73
C VAL A 331 1.67 4.61 34.07
N ARG A 332 0.68 5.48 33.82
CA ARG A 332 -0.74 5.16 34.02
C ARG A 332 -1.21 4.04 33.11
N VAL A 333 -0.81 4.06 31.84
CA VAL A 333 -1.15 3.02 30.88
C VAL A 333 -0.63 1.65 31.34
N VAL A 334 0.61 1.58 31.81
CA VAL A 334 1.21 0.37 32.39
C VAL A 334 0.45 -0.09 33.64
N ALA A 335 0.12 0.84 34.54
CA ALA A 335 -0.64 0.53 35.77
C ALA A 335 -2.04 0.00 35.43
N GLY A 336 -2.75 0.65 34.51
CA GLY A 336 -4.06 0.24 34.03
C GLY A 336 -4.05 -1.12 33.33
N THR A 337 -3.03 -1.38 32.52
CA THR A 337 -2.82 -2.69 31.89
C THR A 337 -2.61 -3.79 32.94
N ARG A 338 -1.78 -3.54 33.96
CA ARG A 338 -1.59 -4.47 35.07
C ARG A 338 -2.86 -4.68 35.87
N PHE A 339 -3.62 -3.64 36.17
CA PHE A 339 -4.90 -3.76 36.87
C PHE A 339 -5.88 -4.67 36.11
N LEU A 340 -6.06 -4.43 34.81
CA LEU A 340 -6.93 -5.26 33.95
C LEU A 340 -6.49 -6.73 33.94
N ILE A 341 -5.19 -6.99 33.91
CA ILE A 341 -4.66 -8.36 33.84
C ILE A 341 -4.69 -9.03 35.22
N ASP A 342 -4.06 -8.41 36.22
CA ASP A 342 -3.74 -9.02 37.51
C ASP A 342 -4.93 -9.01 38.47
N GLN A 343 -5.74 -7.95 38.47
CA GLN A 343 -6.86 -7.79 39.41
C GLN A 343 -8.20 -8.14 38.77
N VAL A 344 -8.42 -7.72 37.52
CA VAL A 344 -9.69 -7.97 36.81
C VAL A 344 -9.67 -9.33 36.10
N GLY A 345 -8.53 -9.83 35.65
CA GLY A 345 -8.46 -11.12 34.97
C GLY A 345 -9.08 -11.12 33.57
N VAL A 346 -8.87 -10.06 32.79
CA VAL A 346 -9.43 -9.95 31.43
C VAL A 346 -8.83 -10.98 30.46
N VAL A 347 -9.63 -11.43 29.50
CA VAL A 347 -9.18 -12.36 28.44
C VAL A 347 -8.56 -11.64 27.24
N GLY A 348 -8.68 -10.31 27.18
CA GLY A 348 -8.13 -9.45 26.14
C GLY A 348 -8.32 -7.97 26.48
N ILE A 349 -7.54 -7.12 25.83
CA ILE A 349 -7.58 -5.66 26.02
C ILE A 349 -7.77 -4.97 24.66
N VAL A 350 -8.71 -4.04 24.60
CA VAL A 350 -8.87 -3.09 23.49
C VAL A 350 -8.33 -1.74 23.95
N GLY A 351 -7.34 -1.22 23.23
CA GLY A 351 -6.48 -0.13 23.67
C GLY A 351 -5.12 -0.61 24.17
N PRO A 352 -4.15 0.28 24.37
CA PRO A 352 -4.26 1.74 24.29
C PRO A 352 -4.50 2.28 22.89
N VAL A 353 -5.01 3.52 22.85
CA VAL A 353 -5.42 4.20 21.60
C VAL A 353 -4.21 4.58 20.73
N PHE A 354 -3.21 5.23 21.32
CA PHE A 354 -2.09 5.85 20.59
C PHE A 354 -0.80 5.01 20.65
N SER A 355 0.10 5.23 19.69
CA SER A 355 1.34 4.45 19.51
C SER A 355 2.26 4.42 20.74
N THR A 356 2.54 5.57 21.36
CA THR A 356 3.43 5.66 22.54
C THR A 356 2.87 4.87 23.73
N SER A 357 1.58 5.00 23.97
CA SER A 357 0.87 4.26 25.02
C SER A 357 0.84 2.77 24.72
N CYS A 358 0.59 2.40 23.46
CA CYS A 358 0.59 1.01 23.00
C CYS A 358 1.93 0.32 23.27
N ALA A 359 3.05 0.94 22.93
CA ALA A 359 4.38 0.40 23.20
C ALA A 359 4.61 0.09 24.70
N ALA A 360 4.11 0.96 25.58
CA ALA A 360 4.22 0.76 27.03
C ALA A 360 3.35 -0.40 27.55
N ALA A 361 2.12 -0.53 27.06
CA ALA A 361 1.20 -1.62 27.45
C ALA A 361 1.61 -2.98 26.85
N ALA A 362 2.17 -2.99 25.63
CA ALA A 362 2.53 -4.18 24.88
C ALA A 362 3.43 -5.14 25.68
N GLY A 363 4.47 -4.60 26.34
CA GLY A 363 5.38 -5.43 27.14
C GLY A 363 4.70 -6.12 28.33
N VAL A 364 3.71 -5.48 28.94
CA VAL A 364 2.95 -6.05 30.06
C VAL A 364 2.00 -7.14 29.56
N ALA A 365 1.22 -6.83 28.51
CA ALA A 365 0.25 -7.76 27.93
C ALA A 365 0.92 -9.01 27.33
N GLU A 366 2.03 -8.83 26.62
CA GLU A 366 2.81 -9.93 26.03
C GLU A 366 3.37 -10.86 27.11
N ALA A 367 3.92 -10.32 28.20
CA ALA A 367 4.45 -11.11 29.30
C ALA A 367 3.36 -11.96 29.99
N ALA A 368 2.13 -11.45 30.04
CA ALA A 368 0.97 -12.16 30.58
C ALA A 368 0.28 -13.08 29.55
N GLY A 369 0.64 -12.98 28.26
CA GLY A 369 -0.02 -13.71 27.18
C GLY A 369 -1.44 -13.25 26.89
N VAL A 370 -1.77 -12.00 27.23
CA VAL A 370 -3.11 -11.41 27.00
C VAL A 370 -3.11 -10.64 25.68
N PRO A 371 -4.01 -10.95 24.73
CA PRO A 371 -4.16 -10.20 23.49
C PRO A 371 -4.46 -8.72 23.74
N LEU A 372 -3.72 -7.86 23.05
CA LEU A 372 -3.88 -6.41 23.07
C LEU A 372 -4.15 -5.91 21.65
N ILE A 373 -5.26 -5.20 21.47
CA ILE A 373 -5.68 -4.62 20.20
C ILE A 373 -5.50 -3.11 20.27
N ALA A 374 -4.57 -2.56 19.48
CA ALA A 374 -4.27 -1.12 19.43
C ALA A 374 -5.07 -0.44 18.29
N PRO A 375 -6.12 0.36 18.60
CA PRO A 375 -7.07 0.80 17.60
C PRO A 375 -6.51 1.84 16.63
N LEU A 376 -5.82 2.87 17.15
CA LEU A 376 -5.32 4.01 16.35
C LEU A 376 -3.79 4.07 16.27
N ALA A 377 -3.08 3.08 16.81
CA ALA A 377 -1.62 3.05 16.78
C ALA A 377 -1.12 2.73 15.36
N GLN A 378 -0.43 3.69 14.74
CA GLN A 378 0.09 3.58 13.37
C GLN A 378 1.62 3.47 13.30
N GLN A 379 2.31 3.49 14.45
CA GLN A 379 3.77 3.37 14.46
C GLN A 379 4.21 2.02 13.90
N SER A 380 5.15 2.06 12.97
CA SER A 380 5.73 0.89 12.33
C SER A 380 6.50 0.03 13.33
N GLY A 381 6.34 -1.28 13.20
CA GLY A 381 7.06 -2.27 14.03
C GLY A 381 6.51 -2.47 15.44
N LEU A 382 5.40 -1.82 15.83
CA LEU A 382 4.75 -2.11 17.11
C LEU A 382 4.35 -3.59 17.19
N ASP A 383 3.77 -4.15 16.13
CA ASP A 383 3.44 -5.58 16.00
C ASP A 383 4.65 -6.54 16.21
N THR A 384 5.89 -6.05 16.06
CA THR A 384 7.09 -6.85 16.33
C THR A 384 7.45 -6.97 17.81
N LEU A 385 6.80 -6.19 18.69
CA LEU A 385 7.06 -6.20 20.13
C LEU A 385 6.53 -7.46 20.84
N GLY A 386 5.60 -8.20 20.23
CA GLY A 386 5.00 -9.39 20.83
C GLY A 386 4.03 -10.10 19.92
N ARG A 387 3.76 -11.38 20.19
CA ARG A 387 2.82 -12.20 19.41
C ARG A 387 1.35 -11.93 19.74
N HIS A 388 1.09 -11.24 20.85
CA HIS A 388 -0.27 -10.93 21.32
C HIS A 388 -0.66 -9.47 21.05
N LEU A 389 0.10 -8.74 20.24
CA LEU A 389 -0.18 -7.35 19.89
C LEU A 389 -0.72 -7.23 18.46
N PHE A 390 -1.86 -6.56 18.31
CA PHE A 390 -2.54 -6.38 17.02
C PHE A 390 -2.85 -4.91 16.78
N GLN A 391 -2.34 -4.34 15.68
CA GLN A 391 -2.70 -2.99 15.24
C GLN A 391 -3.92 -3.05 14.31
N LEU A 392 -4.92 -2.20 14.54
CA LEU A 392 -6.07 -2.08 13.63
C LEU A 392 -5.86 -1.02 12.56
N SER A 393 -5.14 0.06 12.87
CA SER A 393 -4.85 1.13 11.91
C SER A 393 -3.63 0.77 11.05
N PRO A 394 -3.68 1.01 9.73
CA PRO A 394 -2.57 0.69 8.84
C PRO A 394 -1.37 1.62 9.10
N ILE A 395 -0.18 1.03 9.09
CA ILE A 395 1.09 1.77 9.18
C ILE A 395 1.33 2.62 7.91
N PRO A 396 2.08 3.74 8.00
CA PRO A 396 2.31 4.68 6.89
C PRO A 396 2.86 4.00 5.62
N GLU A 397 3.68 2.96 5.74
CA GLU A 397 4.26 2.26 4.58
C GLU A 397 3.21 1.49 3.79
N VAL A 398 2.19 0.96 4.48
CA VAL A 398 1.06 0.28 3.83
C VAL A 398 0.20 1.31 3.12
N GLN A 399 -0.06 2.45 3.76
CA GLN A 399 -0.85 3.53 3.17
C GLN A 399 -0.16 4.17 1.97
N GLY A 400 1.13 4.51 2.08
CA GLY A 400 1.93 5.09 1.01
C GLY A 400 2.02 4.17 -0.20
N ARG A 401 2.25 2.86 0.02
CA ARG A 401 2.21 1.86 -1.05
C ARG A 401 0.85 1.81 -1.75
N ALA A 402 -0.24 1.76 -0.98
CA ALA A 402 -1.58 1.69 -1.53
C ALA A 402 -1.93 2.95 -2.35
N LEU A 403 -1.58 4.15 -1.85
CA LEU A 403 -1.84 5.39 -2.58
C LEU A 403 -0.99 5.50 -3.84
N ALA A 404 0.27 5.06 -3.81
CA ALA A 404 1.12 5.02 -4.99
C ALA A 404 0.60 4.04 -6.05
N GLU A 405 0.19 2.84 -5.64
CA GLU A 405 -0.49 1.87 -6.51
C GLU A 405 -1.74 2.49 -7.14
N TYR A 406 -2.53 3.22 -6.35
CA TYR A 406 -3.71 3.89 -6.86
C TYR A 406 -3.39 5.00 -7.88
N ALA A 407 -2.48 5.92 -7.53
CA ALA A 407 -2.10 7.03 -8.40
C ALA A 407 -1.52 6.56 -9.74
N THR A 408 -0.64 5.56 -9.72
CA THR A 408 0.08 5.12 -10.91
C THR A 408 -0.67 4.06 -11.72
N LEU A 409 -1.30 3.06 -11.07
CA LEU A 409 -1.92 1.94 -11.78
C LEU A 409 -3.39 2.18 -12.14
N VAL A 410 -4.06 3.13 -11.46
CA VAL A 410 -5.51 3.37 -11.63
C VAL A 410 -5.77 4.68 -12.30
N LEU A 411 -5.22 5.75 -11.72
CA LEU A 411 -5.33 7.07 -12.34
C LEU A 411 -4.40 7.21 -13.53
N GLY A 412 -3.39 6.33 -13.66
CA GLY A 412 -2.43 6.36 -14.75
C GLY A 412 -1.50 7.57 -14.69
N LEU A 413 -1.34 8.17 -13.51
CA LEU A 413 -0.50 9.35 -13.33
C LEU A 413 0.97 8.93 -13.40
N GLU A 414 1.74 9.55 -14.28
CA GLU A 414 3.14 9.21 -14.52
C GLU A 414 4.08 10.20 -13.83
N THR A 415 3.67 11.44 -13.63
CA THR A 415 4.48 12.50 -13.02
C THR A 415 3.82 12.96 -11.73
N LEU A 416 4.50 12.73 -10.61
CA LEU A 416 3.94 12.91 -9.28
C LEU A 416 4.79 13.86 -8.46
N ALA A 417 4.17 14.49 -7.48
CA ALA A 417 4.87 15.17 -6.41
C ALA A 417 4.26 14.80 -5.07
N ILE A 418 5.06 14.91 -4.01
CA ILE A 418 4.62 14.58 -2.66
C ILE A 418 5.04 15.66 -1.68
N LEU A 419 4.10 16.07 -0.83
CA LEU A 419 4.31 16.96 0.30
C LEU A 419 3.96 16.21 1.57
N SER A 420 4.94 15.99 2.44
CA SER A 420 4.80 15.15 3.63
C SER A 420 5.05 15.91 4.94
N PRO A 421 4.41 15.54 6.05
CA PRO A 421 4.76 16.12 7.34
C PRO A 421 6.18 15.70 7.73
N MET A 422 6.92 16.58 8.38
CA MET A 422 8.26 16.32 8.90
C MET A 422 8.17 15.48 10.19
N SER A 423 7.77 14.22 10.02
CA SER A 423 7.61 13.23 11.08
C SER A 423 8.07 11.86 10.60
N ASP A 424 8.24 10.92 11.54
CA ASP A 424 8.55 9.52 11.19
C ASP A 424 7.42 8.91 10.33
N TYR A 425 6.17 9.31 10.59
CA TYR A 425 5.01 8.91 9.78
C TYR A 425 5.13 9.42 8.35
N GLY A 426 5.34 10.73 8.18
CA GLY A 426 5.48 11.34 6.87
C GLY A 426 6.65 10.78 6.08
N HIS A 427 7.80 10.56 6.73
CA HIS A 427 8.98 9.98 6.09
C HIS A 427 8.75 8.55 5.61
N ALA A 428 8.17 7.69 6.46
CA ALA A 428 7.86 6.31 6.11
C ALA A 428 6.81 6.22 5.00
N PHE A 429 5.81 7.09 5.02
CA PHE A 429 4.79 7.18 3.97
C PHE A 429 5.43 7.60 2.65
N GLU A 430 6.21 8.68 2.64
CA GLU A 430 6.85 9.22 1.45
C GLU A 430 7.78 8.21 0.80
N GLN A 431 8.60 7.52 1.61
CA GLN A 431 9.53 6.52 1.12
C GLN A 431 8.77 5.35 0.47
N ALA A 432 7.71 4.87 1.10
CA ALA A 432 6.89 3.79 0.57
C ALA A 432 6.11 4.22 -0.68
N PHE A 433 5.56 5.43 -0.69
CA PHE A 433 4.85 6.01 -1.81
C PHE A 433 5.78 6.18 -3.01
N THR A 434 6.89 6.90 -2.83
CA THR A 434 7.87 7.17 -3.90
C THR A 434 8.42 5.87 -4.45
N GLY A 435 8.85 4.97 -3.58
CA GLY A 435 9.34 3.66 -3.98
C GLY A 435 8.32 2.91 -4.82
N THR A 436 7.07 2.85 -4.37
CA THR A 436 6.01 2.10 -5.08
C THR A 436 5.56 2.80 -6.38
N ALA A 437 5.51 4.13 -6.41
CA ALA A 437 5.16 4.89 -7.59
C ALA A 437 6.21 4.69 -8.68
N THR A 438 7.49 4.76 -8.32
CA THR A 438 8.61 4.44 -9.22
C THR A 438 8.56 2.99 -9.70
N GLN A 439 8.22 2.05 -8.82
CA GLN A 439 8.05 0.65 -9.20
C GLN A 439 6.93 0.42 -10.23
N ASN A 440 5.93 1.30 -10.26
CA ASN A 440 4.80 1.24 -11.18
C ASN A 440 4.98 2.08 -12.45
N GLY A 441 6.17 2.66 -12.65
CA GLY A 441 6.50 3.47 -13.83
C GLY A 441 6.17 4.97 -13.70
N GLY A 442 5.70 5.41 -12.52
CA GLY A 442 5.57 6.82 -12.19
C GLY A 442 6.90 7.44 -11.74
N VAL A 443 7.02 8.76 -11.81
CA VAL A 443 8.20 9.53 -11.42
C VAL A 443 7.78 10.58 -10.41
N VAL A 444 8.34 10.52 -9.21
CA VAL A 444 8.16 11.60 -8.22
C VAL A 444 9.17 12.69 -8.55
N LEU A 445 8.71 13.75 -9.22
CA LEU A 445 9.51 14.87 -9.69
C LEU A 445 9.92 15.82 -8.57
N HIS A 446 9.11 15.87 -7.52
CA HIS A 446 9.35 16.72 -6.37
C HIS A 446 8.86 16.07 -5.09
N SER A 447 9.67 16.16 -4.05
CA SER A 447 9.30 15.83 -2.69
C SER A 447 9.71 16.99 -1.78
N ASP A 448 8.79 17.42 -0.92
CA ASP A 448 9.06 18.46 0.06
C ASP A 448 8.33 18.16 1.37
N TRP A 449 8.78 18.78 2.46
CA TRP A 449 8.25 18.56 3.80
C TRP A 449 7.65 19.82 4.42
N TYR A 450 6.72 19.61 5.34
CA TYR A 450 6.13 20.68 6.13
C TYR A 450 6.08 20.32 7.62
N TYR A 451 6.11 21.33 8.48
CA TYR A 451 5.91 21.14 9.92
C TYR A 451 4.42 21.04 10.22
N ALA A 452 4.00 20.16 11.13
CA ALA A 452 2.58 19.92 11.41
C ALA A 452 1.79 21.20 11.76
N GLU A 453 2.41 22.20 12.39
CA GLU A 453 1.78 23.48 12.72
C GLU A 453 1.88 24.55 11.62
N ALA A 454 2.41 24.22 10.45
CA ALA A 454 2.54 25.15 9.35
C ALA A 454 1.16 25.58 8.82
N THR A 455 0.98 26.90 8.70
CA THR A 455 -0.23 27.51 8.11
C THR A 455 0.04 28.14 6.75
N ASP A 456 1.30 28.26 6.36
CA ASP A 456 1.75 28.76 5.08
C ASP A 456 2.57 27.68 4.35
N PHE A 457 2.11 27.32 3.16
CA PHE A 457 2.71 26.30 2.28
C PHE A 457 3.21 26.91 0.96
N GLN A 458 3.17 28.24 0.82
CA GLN A 458 3.64 28.94 -0.39
C GLN A 458 5.04 28.50 -0.82
N PRO A 459 6.04 28.37 0.07
CA PRO A 459 7.39 27.95 -0.34
C PRO A 459 7.43 26.58 -1.02
N GLN A 460 6.68 25.61 -0.49
CA GLN A 460 6.62 24.24 -1.02
C GLN A 460 5.93 24.21 -2.38
N PHE A 461 4.84 24.96 -2.53
CA PHE A 461 4.14 25.06 -3.81
C PHE A 461 4.95 25.84 -4.86
N ASP A 462 5.68 26.89 -4.48
CA ASP A 462 6.58 27.63 -5.38
C ASP A 462 7.71 26.73 -5.90
N SER A 463 8.33 25.95 -5.00
CA SER A 463 9.36 24.98 -5.36
C SER A 463 8.84 23.92 -6.33
N LEU A 464 7.66 23.37 -6.04
CA LEU A 464 6.97 22.42 -6.91
C LEU A 464 6.71 23.00 -8.31
N ARG A 465 6.24 24.26 -8.34
CA ARG A 465 5.92 24.99 -9.57
C ARG A 465 7.15 25.21 -10.44
N VAL A 466 8.29 25.55 -9.84
CA VAL A 466 9.59 25.67 -10.54
C VAL A 466 10.02 24.36 -11.18
N GLN A 467 9.82 23.22 -10.51
CA GLN A 467 10.15 21.90 -11.07
C GLN A 467 9.27 21.55 -12.26
N GLY A 468 7.96 21.80 -12.15
CA GLY A 468 7.03 21.59 -13.26
C GLY A 468 7.41 22.40 -14.52
N PHE A 469 7.72 23.69 -14.35
CA PHE A 469 8.15 24.54 -15.46
C PHE A 469 9.38 24.04 -16.22
N ARG A 470 10.36 23.46 -15.51
CA ARG A 470 11.59 22.94 -16.13
C ARG A 470 11.36 21.74 -17.03
N LEU A 471 10.25 21.04 -16.85
CA LEU A 471 9.93 19.78 -17.53
C LEU A 471 8.98 19.96 -18.72
N MET A 472 8.48 21.18 -18.94
CA MET A 472 7.69 21.49 -20.12
C MET A 472 8.55 21.27 -21.37
N PRO A 473 8.02 20.61 -22.42
CA PRO A 473 8.76 20.44 -23.67
C PRO A 473 9.18 21.82 -24.20
N SER A 474 10.48 22.06 -24.39
CA SER A 474 10.90 23.15 -25.27
C SER A 474 10.32 22.81 -26.64
N ALA A 475 9.50 23.69 -27.23
CA ALA A 475 8.88 23.43 -28.53
C ALA A 475 9.95 23.26 -29.61
N ALA A 476 10.46 22.04 -29.80
CA ALA A 476 11.47 21.68 -30.80
C ALA A 476 10.85 21.53 -32.21
N GLY A 477 9.75 22.22 -32.48
CA GLY A 477 9.09 22.28 -33.78
C GLY A 477 8.82 23.69 -34.28
N ASP A 478 8.94 24.71 -33.43
CA ASP A 478 8.86 26.10 -33.86
C ASP A 478 9.71 26.96 -32.92
N SER A 479 11.03 26.75 -32.99
CA SER A 479 11.98 27.60 -32.28
C SER A 479 11.81 29.06 -32.69
N LEU A 480 11.29 29.35 -33.89
CA LEU A 480 11.05 30.73 -34.31
C LEU A 480 9.83 31.39 -33.64
N ALA A 481 8.81 30.65 -33.19
CA ALA A 481 7.67 31.26 -32.47
C ALA A 481 7.97 31.58 -31.00
N LEU A 482 8.88 30.81 -30.36
CA LEU A 482 9.41 31.09 -29.03
C LEU A 482 10.55 32.12 -29.06
N PHE A 483 11.32 32.14 -30.15
CA PHE A 483 12.23 33.25 -30.40
C PHE A 483 11.48 34.51 -30.82
N ASP A 484 10.32 34.50 -31.49
CA ASP A 484 9.57 35.74 -31.77
C ASP A 484 8.96 36.35 -30.50
N SER A 485 8.59 35.52 -29.52
CA SER A 485 8.11 36.01 -28.21
C SER A 485 9.23 36.51 -27.29
N LEU A 486 10.49 36.14 -27.55
CA LEU A 486 11.67 36.57 -26.79
C LEU A 486 12.57 37.58 -27.55
N GLU A 487 12.60 37.58 -28.88
CA GLU A 487 13.28 38.56 -29.75
C GLU A 487 12.45 39.84 -29.91
N THR A 488 11.12 39.79 -29.79
CA THR A 488 10.31 41.01 -29.61
C THR A 488 10.68 41.74 -28.30
N VAL A 489 11.40 41.07 -27.39
CA VAL A 489 11.93 41.66 -26.15
C VAL A 489 13.45 41.93 -26.20
N LEU A 490 14.22 41.30 -27.09
CA LEU A 490 15.70 41.31 -27.02
C LEU A 490 16.45 41.79 -28.28
N LEU A 491 15.78 42.26 -29.34
CA LEU A 491 16.46 42.91 -30.48
C LEU A 491 15.85 44.27 -30.84
N ASP A 492 16.19 45.30 -30.07
CA ASP A 492 16.75 46.49 -30.69
C ASP A 492 18.07 46.80 -30.00
N THR A 493 19.19 46.54 -30.66
CA THR A 493 20.12 47.60 -31.04
C THR A 493 21.33 47.05 -31.79
N SER A 494 21.53 47.64 -32.95
CA SER A 494 22.72 47.51 -33.76
C SER A 494 24.03 47.78 -32.99
N VAL A 495 24.96 46.85 -33.11
CA VAL A 495 26.43 46.96 -33.06
C VAL A 495 27.00 48.36 -32.71
N ALA A 496 27.53 48.50 -31.48
CA ALA A 496 28.94 48.83 -31.18
C ALA A 496 29.09 49.46 -29.77
N GLY A 497 29.82 48.77 -28.88
CA GLY A 497 30.39 49.38 -27.67
C GLY A 497 30.03 48.65 -26.37
N GLU A 498 31.04 48.04 -25.75
CA GLU A 498 30.99 47.37 -24.46
C GLU A 498 30.35 48.24 -23.36
N TRP A 499 29.30 47.78 -22.66
CA TRP A 499 28.96 48.21 -21.30
C TRP A 499 28.24 47.10 -20.51
N THR A 500 28.52 47.02 -19.21
CA THR A 500 28.11 45.96 -18.28
C THR A 500 26.74 46.19 -17.63
N PHE A 501 26.06 45.07 -17.34
CA PHE A 501 24.68 44.86 -16.89
C PHE A 501 24.15 45.75 -15.74
N GLU A 502 25.01 46.34 -14.90
CA GLU A 502 24.58 47.16 -13.74
C GLU A 502 24.07 48.57 -14.09
N ALA A 503 24.37 49.10 -15.28
CA ALA A 503 23.99 50.47 -15.65
C ALA A 503 22.55 50.62 -16.17
N LEU A 504 21.90 49.52 -16.59
CA LEU A 504 20.56 49.54 -17.19
C LEU A 504 19.43 49.67 -16.14
N VAL A 505 19.73 49.41 -14.86
CA VAL A 505 18.73 49.32 -13.78
C VAL A 505 18.27 50.71 -13.26
N ARG A 506 18.83 51.83 -13.74
CA ARG A 506 18.55 53.17 -13.17
C ARG A 506 18.05 54.27 -14.11
N ALA A 507 17.80 54.01 -15.39
CA ALA A 507 17.36 55.06 -16.31
C ALA A 507 15.90 54.88 -16.75
N GLU A 508 15.04 55.67 -16.09
CA GLU A 508 13.83 56.33 -16.59
C GLU A 508 12.82 55.56 -17.45
N GLY A 509 11.64 55.37 -16.86
CA GLY A 509 10.42 55.93 -17.44
C GLY A 509 9.65 55.06 -18.42
N LEU A 510 8.97 54.04 -17.89
CA LEU A 510 7.78 53.47 -18.52
C LEU A 510 6.72 53.24 -17.43
N ASP A 511 6.03 54.34 -17.11
CA ASP A 511 4.69 54.28 -16.54
C ASP A 511 3.69 53.77 -17.61
N ASP A 512 2.69 53.04 -17.13
CA ASP A 512 1.47 52.57 -17.81
C ASP A 512 1.50 51.23 -18.59
N ALA A 513 1.32 50.17 -17.80
CA ALA A 513 0.21 49.21 -17.88
C ALA A 513 -0.03 48.44 -19.20
N GLN A 514 0.70 47.34 -19.37
CA GLN A 514 0.05 46.05 -19.63
C GLN A 514 0.54 45.07 -18.56
N SER A 515 -0.38 44.61 -17.73
CA SER A 515 -0.13 43.64 -16.67
C SER A 515 0.57 42.41 -17.24
N LEU A 516 1.76 42.11 -16.72
CA LEU A 516 2.40 40.80 -16.86
C LEU A 516 1.34 39.72 -16.56
N PRO A 517 1.24 38.64 -17.35
CA PRO A 517 0.35 37.54 -17.02
C PRO A 517 0.71 37.03 -15.62
N ASP A 518 -0.30 36.95 -14.75
CA ASP A 518 -0.11 36.42 -13.40
C ASP A 518 0.47 35.02 -13.54
N SER A 519 1.51 34.70 -12.76
CA SER A 519 2.06 33.34 -12.80
C SER A 519 0.96 32.31 -12.51
N ALA A 520 -0.06 32.66 -11.71
CA ALA A 520 -1.23 31.81 -11.47
C ALA A 520 -1.97 31.35 -12.76
N ASP A 521 -1.84 32.07 -13.88
CA ASP A 521 -2.52 31.76 -15.14
C ASP A 521 -1.75 30.78 -16.04
N ILE A 522 -0.53 30.39 -15.67
CA ILE A 522 0.25 29.41 -16.45
C ILE A 522 -0.02 28.01 -15.89
N PHE A 523 -0.69 27.20 -16.72
CA PHE A 523 -1.04 25.82 -16.41
C PHE A 523 0.19 24.92 -16.56
N ILE A 524 0.54 24.21 -15.49
CA ILE A 524 1.62 23.22 -15.48
C ILE A 524 0.97 21.84 -15.66
N ASP A 525 1.13 21.27 -16.84
CA ASP A 525 0.61 19.95 -17.23
C ASP A 525 1.67 18.84 -17.12
N THR A 526 2.86 19.16 -16.61
CA THR A 526 4.00 18.23 -16.48
C THR A 526 4.02 17.46 -15.16
N ILE A 527 3.08 17.75 -14.24
CA ILE A 527 2.89 17.02 -12.99
C ILE A 527 1.43 16.57 -12.96
N ASP A 528 1.21 15.29 -13.20
CA ASP A 528 -0.10 14.65 -13.27
C ASP A 528 -0.81 14.60 -11.90
N GLY A 529 -0.05 14.55 -10.80
CA GLY A 529 -0.64 14.47 -9.47
C GLY A 529 0.24 15.01 -8.33
N VAL A 530 -0.40 15.62 -7.34
CA VAL A 530 0.24 16.06 -6.10
C VAL A 530 -0.39 15.31 -4.92
N VAL A 531 0.44 14.64 -4.14
CA VAL A 531 0.05 13.97 -2.90
C VAL A 531 0.37 14.89 -1.74
N ILE A 532 -0.63 15.16 -0.91
CA ILE A 532 -0.46 15.85 0.37
C ILE A 532 -0.76 14.84 1.45
N VAL A 533 0.27 14.45 2.20
CA VAL A 533 0.13 13.55 3.34
C VAL A 533 -0.28 14.40 4.52
N ALA A 534 -1.34 14.01 5.23
CA ALA A 534 -1.72 14.59 6.50
C ALA A 534 -1.63 13.52 7.58
N GLU A 535 -1.11 13.90 8.74
CA GLU A 535 -1.02 13.08 9.96
C GLU A 535 -2.11 13.50 10.95
#